data_AF-A0A7G5Z7K7-F1
#
_entry.id   AF-A0A7G5Z7K7-F1
#
_cell.length_a   1.000
_cell.length_b   1.000
_cell.length_c   1.000
_cell.angle_alpha   90.00
_cell.angle_beta   90.00
_cell.angle_gamma   90.00
#
_symmetry.space_group_name_H-M   'P 1'
#
loop_
_entity.id
_entity.type
_entity.pdbx_description
1 polymer ?
#
loop_
_entity_poly.entity_id
_entity_poly.type
_entity_poly.pdbx_seq_one_letter_code
_entity_poly.pdbx_strand_id
1 'polypeptide(L)' 'MALEAEISAYPVDDPGEANIDDLSGVAVPVRIRTKTGILSFISTTTVLGTPRDVTLSELALETLLPTDDATVEAFR' A
#
# COMPACT_ATOMS: atom_id res chain seq x y z
N MET A 1 -17.54 -13.45 -9.34
CA MET A 1 -17.62 -14.44 -8.23
C MET A 1 -16.41 -15.36 -8.16
N ALA A 2 -15.73 -15.72 -9.27
CA ALA A 2 -14.51 -16.54 -9.19
C ALA A 2 -13.39 -15.90 -8.32
N LEU A 3 -13.10 -14.59 -8.51
CA LEU A 3 -12.07 -13.88 -7.74
C LEU A 3 -12.39 -13.76 -6.25
N GLU A 4 -13.65 -13.50 -5.91
CA GLU A 4 -14.08 -13.43 -4.51
C GLU A 4 -13.91 -14.77 -3.80
N ALA A 5 -14.34 -15.86 -4.45
CA ALA A 5 -14.19 -17.22 -3.93
C ALA A 5 -12.71 -17.61 -3.77
N GLU A 6 -11.85 -17.14 -4.69
CA GLU A 6 -10.40 -17.32 -4.61
C GLU A 6 -9.81 -16.59 -3.40
N ILE A 7 -10.07 -15.28 -3.26
CA ILE A 7 -9.54 -14.47 -2.15
C ILE A 7 -10.00 -15.02 -0.80
N SER A 8 -11.27 -15.42 -0.70
CA SER A 8 -11.85 -15.94 0.55
C SER A 8 -11.25 -17.28 0.99
N ALA A 9 -10.59 -18.00 0.08
CA ALA A 9 -9.94 -19.28 0.37
C ALA A 9 -8.49 -19.13 0.86
N TYR A 10 -7.90 -17.93 0.81
CA TYR A 10 -6.52 -17.73 1.26
C TYR A 10 -6.40 -17.85 2.79
N PRO A 11 -5.37 -18.55 3.28
CA PRO A 11 -5.14 -18.68 4.72
C PRO A 11 -4.76 -17.33 5.33
N VAL A 12 -5.27 -17.06 6.52
CA VAL A 12 -4.94 -15.86 7.31
C VAL A 12 -4.35 -16.32 8.64
N ASP A 13 -3.05 -16.13 8.83
CA ASP A 13 -2.32 -16.65 9.99
C ASP A 13 -2.60 -15.83 11.28
N ASP A 14 -2.77 -14.51 11.14
CA ASP A 14 -3.17 -13.57 12.18
C ASP A 14 -3.81 -12.37 11.47
N PRO A 15 -5.14 -12.19 11.52
CA PRO A 15 -5.80 -11.09 10.82
C PRO A 15 -5.32 -9.71 11.31
N GLY A 16 -4.63 -9.65 12.45
CA GLY A 16 -4.39 -8.41 13.18
C GLY A 16 -5.71 -7.79 13.63
N GLU A 17 -5.68 -6.96 14.66
CA GLU A 17 -6.76 -5.98 14.77
C GLU A 17 -6.58 -5.02 13.59
N ALA A 18 -7.57 -4.96 12.71
CA ALA A 18 -7.67 -3.87 11.74
C ALA A 18 -7.73 -2.58 12.56
N ASN A 19 -6.56 -1.98 12.82
CA ASN A 19 -6.46 -0.62 13.30
C ASN A 19 -6.91 0.24 12.14
N ILE A 20 -8.22 0.44 12.07
CA ILE A 20 -8.83 1.52 11.30
C ILE A 20 -8.49 2.80 12.08
N ASP A 21 -7.19 3.14 12.13
CA ASP A 21 -6.76 4.41 12.68
C ASP A 21 -7.47 5.51 11.89
N ASP A 22 -7.84 6.59 12.59
CA ASP A 22 -8.58 7.76 12.11
C ASP A 22 -7.90 8.47 10.91
N LEU A 23 -6.65 8.07 10.61
CA LEU A 23 -5.87 8.50 9.46
C LEU A 23 -6.34 7.91 8.14
N SER A 24 -7.14 6.84 8.12
CA SER A 24 -7.47 6.08 6.90
C SER A 24 -8.14 6.91 5.78
N GLY A 25 -8.70 8.09 6.09
CA GLY A 25 -9.20 9.05 5.10
C GLY A 25 -8.17 10.10 4.60
N VAL A 26 -7.02 10.22 5.26
CA VAL A 26 -5.99 11.26 5.02
C VAL A 26 -4.65 10.67 4.59
N ALA A 27 -4.21 9.57 5.23
CA ALA A 27 -2.93 8.92 4.96
C ALA A 27 -2.98 7.44 5.34
N VAL A 28 -2.36 6.59 4.52
CA VAL A 28 -2.25 5.15 4.80
C VAL A 28 -0.82 4.85 5.29
N PRO A 29 -0.58 4.75 6.61
CA PRO A 29 0.75 4.43 7.12
C PRO A 29 1.13 2.97 6.83
N VAL A 30 2.36 2.75 6.36
CA VAL A 30 2.93 1.43 6.08
C VAL A 30 4.24 1.29 6.84
N ARG A 31 4.34 0.26 7.69
CA ARG A 31 5.58 -0.11 8.37
C ARG A 31 6.02 -1.50 7.97
N ILE A 32 7.24 -1.62 7.46
CA ILE A 32 7.80 -2.87 6.97
C ILE A 32 8.99 -3.24 7.85
N ARG A 33 8.93 -4.40 8.49
CA ARG A 33 10.07 -4.94 9.23
C ARG A 33 11.01 -5.66 8.26
N THR A 34 12.26 -5.22 8.21
CA THR A 34 13.32 -5.80 7.39
C THR A 34 14.45 -6.31 8.28
N LYS A 35 15.48 -6.91 7.68
CA LYS A 35 16.70 -7.30 8.41
C LYS A 35 17.53 -6.11 8.87
N THR A 36 17.37 -4.94 8.25
CA THR A 36 18.14 -3.72 8.53
C THR A 36 17.42 -2.77 9.49
N GLY A 37 16.14 -3.01 9.79
CA GLY A 37 15.36 -2.18 10.70
C GLY A 37 13.88 -2.14 10.31
N ILE A 38 13.16 -1.14 10.81
CA ILE A 38 11.81 -0.83 10.36
C ILE A 38 11.93 0.28 9.33
N LEU A 39 11.27 0.09 8.18
CA LEU A 39 11.04 1.13 7.18
C LEU A 39 9.62 1.67 7.36
N SER A 40 9.47 3.00 7.32
CA SER A 40 8.20 3.68 7.58
C SER A 40 7.82 4.57 6.40
N PHE A 41 6.59 4.40 5.90
CA PHE A 41 6.08 5.12 4.74
C PHE A 41 4.65 5.63 4.96
N ILE A 42 4.25 6.61 4.16
CA ILE A 42 2.85 6.82 3.78
C ILE A 42 2.65 6.24 2.38
N SER A 43 1.69 5.33 2.23
CA SER A 43 1.20 4.88 0.91
C SER A 43 0.21 5.90 0.36
N THR A 44 0.34 6.16 -0.94
CA THR A 44 -0.56 7.00 -1.70
C THR A 44 -0.93 6.29 -3.00
N THR A 45 -2.21 6.29 -3.36
CA THR A 45 -2.69 5.73 -4.63
C THR A 45 -3.26 6.86 -5.48
N THR A 46 -2.71 7.03 -6.68
CA THR A 46 -3.18 8.01 -7.68
C THR A 46 -3.80 7.28 -8.85
N VAL A 47 -5.07 7.58 -9.16
CA VAL A 47 -5.80 6.97 -10.27
C VAL A 47 -5.90 7.94 -11.44
N LEU A 48 -5.55 7.46 -12.63
CA LEU A 48 -5.68 8.16 -13.91
C LEU A 48 -6.86 7.58 -14.69
N GLY A 49 -8.00 8.26 -14.64
CA GLY A 49 -9.29 7.74 -15.15
C GLY A 49 -9.47 7.80 -16.68
N THR A 50 -8.62 8.50 -17.44
CA THR A 50 -8.68 8.54 -18.92
C THR A 50 -7.28 8.68 -19.53
N PRO A 51 -6.42 7.65 -19.49
CA PRO A 51 -5.13 7.70 -20.17
C PRO A 51 -5.37 7.64 -21.69
N ARG A 52 -5.42 8.79 -22.35
CA ARG A 52 -5.75 8.92 -23.78
C ARG A 52 -4.86 8.08 -24.71
N ASP A 53 -3.67 7.70 -24.26
CA ASP A 53 -2.64 6.99 -25.03
C ASP A 53 -2.32 5.57 -24.52
N VAL A 54 -3.05 5.03 -23.53
CA VAL A 54 -2.83 3.68 -23.00
C VAL A 54 -4.14 2.91 -23.06
N THR A 55 -4.19 1.76 -23.72
CA THR A 55 -5.41 0.95 -23.92
C THR A 55 -5.95 0.29 -22.63
N LEU A 56 -5.60 0.81 -21.47
CA LEU A 56 -6.03 0.34 -20.16
C LEU A 56 -7.34 1.04 -19.76
N SER A 57 -8.24 0.28 -19.15
CA SER A 57 -9.50 0.83 -18.61
C SER A 57 -9.26 1.82 -17.46
N GLU A 58 -8.09 1.78 -16.82
CA GLU A 58 -7.64 2.65 -15.73
C GLU A 58 -6.13 2.46 -15.48
N LEU A 59 -5.40 3.49 -15.07
CA LEU A 59 -4.02 3.37 -14.60
C LEU A 59 -3.91 3.91 -13.17
N ALA A 60 -3.52 3.07 -12.22
CA ALA A 60 -3.25 3.48 -10.85
C ALA A 60 -1.75 3.44 -10.55
N LEU A 61 -1.24 4.47 -9.88
CA LEU A 61 0.12 4.55 -9.36
C LEU A 61 0.06 4.45 -7.84
N GLU A 62 0.75 3.47 -7.28
CA GLU A 62 0.99 3.40 -5.84
C GLU A 62 2.40 3.91 -5.54
N THR A 63 2.52 4.81 -4.56
CA THR A 63 3.79 5.40 -4.14
C THR A 63 3.95 5.31 -2.63
N LEU A 64 5.11 4.81 -2.19
CA LEU A 64 5.52 4.73 -0.79
C LEU A 64 6.47 5.89 -0.47
N LEU A 65 5.98 6.90 0.25
CA LEU A 65 6.74 8.09 0.61
C LEU A 65 7.39 7.89 1.99
N PRO A 66 8.73 7.98 2.13
CA PRO A 66 9.41 7.74 3.40
C PRO A 66 9.03 8.78 4.44
N THR A 67 8.83 8.35 5.68
CA THR A 67 8.39 9.24 6.79
C THR A 67 9.50 9.59 7.78
N ASP A 68 10.68 9.00 7.63
CA ASP A 68 11.83 9.26 8.50
C ASP A 68 13.15 9.20 7.71
N ASP A 69 14.19 9.84 8.24
CA ASP A 69 15.51 9.92 7.61
C ASP A 69 16.15 8.53 7.45
N ALA A 70 15.94 7.63 8.41
CA ALA A 70 16.49 6.28 8.34
C ALA A 70 15.93 5.51 7.13
N THR A 71 14.63 5.66 6.86
CA THR A 71 13.98 5.11 5.68
C THR A 71 14.49 5.80 4.43
N VAL A 72 14.69 7.12 4.42
CA VAL A 72 15.27 7.83 3.26
C VAL A 72 16.67 7.28 2.92
N GLU A 73 17.56 7.15 3.92
CA GLU A 73 18.91 6.63 3.69
C GLU A 73 18.91 5.20 3.16
N ALA A 74 17.90 4.39 3.47
CA ALA A 74 17.81 3.02 2.97
C ALA A 74 17.56 2.92 1.45
N PHE A 75 17.13 4.02 0.79
CA PHE A 75 16.85 4.08 -0.65
C PHE A 75 17.80 5.00 -1.44
N ARG A 76 18.84 5.53 -0.80
CA ARG A 76 19.92 6.26 -1.48
C ARG A 76 21.05 5.32 -1.88
#